data_AF-A0A0M6X249-F1
#
_entry.id   AF-A0A0M6X249-F1
#
_cell.length_a   1.000
_cell.length_b   1.000
_cell.length_c   1.000
_cell.angle_alpha   90.00
_cell.angle_beta   90.00
_cell.angle_gamma   90.00
#
_symmetry.space_group_name_H-M   'P 1'
#
loop_
_entity.id
_entity.type
_entity.pdbx_description
1 polymer ?
#
loop_
_entity_poly.entity_id
_entity_poly.type
_entity_poly.pdbx_seq_one_letter_code
_entity_poly.pdbx_strand_id
1 'polypeptide(L)'
;MVKIHRIASGNVNCYIVADNDKAILIDTGRKKYCEKILERCKKFHVNLIVLTHGHMDHCQNAAYLAEALHIPIAINKNDMDLIPDNRKQSLLAKTFLGKIV
;
A
#
# COMPACT_ATOMS: atom_id res chain seq x y z
N MET A 1 -6.08 -20.84 7.98
CA MET A 1 -5.91 -20.01 9.20
C MET A 1 -5.19 -18.76 8.76
N VAL A 2 -5.81 -17.60 8.93
CA VAL A 2 -5.28 -16.34 8.45
C VAL A 2 -4.02 -15.94 9.24
N LYS A 3 -2.97 -15.56 8.52
CA LYS A 3 -1.72 -15.01 9.07
C LYS A 3 -1.48 -13.61 8.53
N ILE A 4 -1.01 -12.71 9.39
CA ILE A 4 -0.72 -11.32 9.02
C ILE A 4 0.78 -11.07 9.18
N HIS A 5 1.42 -10.63 8.11
CA HIS A 5 2.85 -10.32 8.07
C HIS A 5 3.05 -8.83 7.81
N ARG A 6 3.57 -8.12 8.82
CA ARG A 6 3.92 -6.70 8.67
C ARG A 6 5.24 -6.53 7.92
N ILE A 7 5.27 -5.59 7.00
CA ILE A 7 6.45 -5.11 6.30
C ILE A 7 6.63 -3.64 6.70
N ALA A 8 7.63 -3.35 7.53
CA ALA A 8 7.95 -1.99 7.94
C ALA A 8 8.45 -1.18 6.73
N SER A 9 7.79 -0.06 6.44
CA SER A 9 8.02 0.78 5.25
C SER A 9 8.14 2.26 5.63
N GLY A 10 8.93 2.54 6.68
CA GLY A 10 9.20 3.90 7.17
C GLY A 10 8.13 4.36 8.12
N ASN A 11 7.50 5.49 7.83
CA ASN A 11 6.38 6.02 8.62
C ASN A 11 5.05 5.33 8.30
N VAL A 12 5.02 4.46 7.29
CA VAL A 12 3.88 3.62 6.93
C VAL A 12 4.24 2.14 7.07
N ASN A 13 3.21 1.29 7.10
CA ASN A 13 3.37 -0.16 7.05
C ASN A 13 2.70 -0.69 5.78
N CYS A 14 3.23 -1.78 5.26
CA CYS A 14 2.51 -2.64 4.32
C CYS A 14 2.27 -3.98 5.01
N TYR A 15 1.22 -4.70 4.60
CA TYR A 15 0.88 -5.98 5.23
C TYR A 15 0.65 -7.04 4.16
N ILE A 16 1.04 -8.26 4.45
CA ILE A 16 0.58 -9.42 3.71
C ILE A 16 -0.41 -10.16 4.59
N VAL A 17 -1.64 -10.33 4.10
CA VAL A 17 -2.66 -11.17 4.73
C VAL A 17 -2.72 -12.46 3.94
N ALA A 18 -2.28 -13.56 4.54
CA ALA A 18 -2.17 -14.86 3.90
C ALA A 18 -3.19 -15.83 4.52
N ASP A 19 -3.90 -16.57 3.67
CA ASP A 19 -4.74 -17.69 4.07
C ASP A 19 -4.52 -18.86 3.10
N ASN A 20 -4.04 -19.97 3.66
CA ASN A 20 -3.57 -21.14 2.90
C ASN A 20 -2.53 -20.72 1.85
N ASP A 21 -2.81 -20.99 0.57
CA ASP A 21 -1.87 -20.78 -0.55
C ASP A 21 -2.08 -19.43 -1.26
N LYS A 22 -2.93 -18.55 -0.71
CA LYS A 22 -3.26 -17.25 -1.29
C LYS A 22 -2.94 -16.14 -0.31
N ALA A 23 -2.50 -15.01 -0.85
CA ALA A 23 -2.29 -13.81 -0.06
C ALA A 23 -2.69 -12.55 -0.80
N ILE A 24 -2.96 -11.51 -0.03
CA ILE A 24 -3.14 -10.14 -0.53
C ILE A 24 -2.07 -9.24 0.10
N LEU A 25 -1.64 -8.24 -0.67
CA LEU A 25 -0.80 -7.15 -0.18
C LEU A 25 -1.70 -5.96 0.17
N ILE A 26 -1.56 -5.42 1.37
CA ILE A 26 -2.17 -4.17 1.82
C ILE A 26 -1.11 -3.07 1.77
N ASP A 27 -1.37 -2.03 0.97
CA ASP A 27 -0.47 -0.92 0.67
C ASP A 27 0.89 -1.33 0.08
N THR A 28 1.56 -0.35 -0.52
CA THR A 28 2.75 -0.58 -1.35
C THR A 28 3.93 0.30 -0.97
N GLY A 29 3.75 1.21 -0.01
CA GLY A 29 4.82 2.02 0.53
C GLY A 29 5.43 3.00 -0.48
N ARG A 30 6.48 3.71 -0.04
CA ARG A 30 7.28 4.58 -0.91
C ARG A 30 8.28 3.80 -1.77
N LYS A 31 8.75 4.42 -2.86
CA LYS A 31 9.68 3.86 -3.85
C LYS A 31 10.87 3.09 -3.25
N LYS A 32 11.47 3.62 -2.18
CA LYS A 32 12.63 3.00 -1.51
C LYS A 32 12.36 1.62 -0.89
N TYR A 33 11.10 1.20 -0.75
CA TYR A 33 10.72 -0.11 -0.20
C TYR A 33 10.26 -1.11 -1.26
N CYS A 34 10.26 -0.73 -2.54
CA CYS A 34 9.67 -1.53 -3.61
C CYS A 34 10.23 -2.96 -3.67
N GLU A 35 11.55 -3.10 -3.77
CA GLU A 35 12.22 -4.42 -3.85
C GLU A 35 11.91 -5.31 -2.63
N LYS A 36 12.00 -4.72 -1.43
CA LYS A 36 11.68 -5.42 -0.17
C LYS A 36 10.25 -5.96 -0.19
N ILE A 37 9.29 -5.19 -0.73
CA ILE A 37 7.89 -5.60 -0.80
C ILE A 37 7.70 -6.67 -1.87
N LEU A 38 8.32 -6.51 -3.04
CA LEU A 38 8.26 -7.47 -4.14
C LEU A 38 8.78 -8.85 -3.72
N GLU A 39 9.94 -8.90 -3.06
CA GLU A 39 10.52 -10.14 -2.53
C GLU A 39 9.60 -10.84 -1.53
N ARG A 40 8.90 -10.07 -0.68
CA ARG A 40 7.91 -10.64 0.24
C ARG A 40 6.70 -11.16 -0.52
N CYS A 41 6.17 -10.42 -1.50
CA CYS A 41 5.02 -10.85 -2.29
C CYS A 41 5.26 -12.19 -3.01
N LYS A 42 6.44 -12.36 -3.61
CA LYS A 42 6.85 -13.61 -4.26
C LYS A 42 6.86 -14.81 -3.31
N LYS A 43 7.23 -14.63 -2.04
CA LYS A 43 7.25 -15.70 -1.03
C LYS A 43 5.86 -16.16 -0.58
N PHE A 44 4.85 -15.30 -0.69
CA PHE A 44 3.51 -15.54 -0.16
C PHE A 44 2.44 -15.77 -1.24
N HIS A 45 2.83 -15.86 -2.53
CA HIS A 45 1.89 -16.01 -3.64
C HIS A 45 0.78 -14.94 -3.63
N VAL A 46 1.19 -13.68 -3.49
CA VAL A 46 0.25 -12.55 -3.49
C VAL A 46 -0.45 -12.47 -4.86
N ASN A 47 -1.78 -12.40 -4.85
CA ASN A 47 -2.61 -12.36 -6.06
C ASN A 47 -3.49 -11.11 -6.19
N LEU A 48 -3.40 -10.18 -5.23
CA LEU A 48 -4.13 -8.92 -5.22
C LEU A 48 -3.37 -7.89 -4.38
N ILE A 49 -3.31 -6.65 -4.88
CA ILE A 49 -2.92 -5.47 -4.11
C ILE A 49 -4.20 -4.74 -3.69
N VAL A 50 -4.34 -4.44 -2.40
CA VAL A 50 -5.42 -3.63 -1.84
C VAL A 50 -4.82 -2.37 -1.25
N LEU A 51 -5.23 -1.21 -1.76
CA LEU A 51 -4.80 0.08 -1.23
C LEU A 51 -5.79 0.56 -0.18
N THR A 52 -5.28 0.98 0.98
CA THR A 52 -6.11 1.55 2.04
C THR A 52 -6.70 2.90 1.62
N HIS A 53 -5.92 3.71 0.93
CA HIS A 53 -6.29 5.01 0.34
C HIS A 53 -5.24 5.45 -0.69
N GLY A 54 -5.53 6.52 -1.44
CA GLY A 54 -4.74 6.98 -2.59
C GLY A 54 -3.57 7.91 -2.28
N HIS A 55 -3.11 8.02 -1.03
CA HIS A 55 -1.93 8.83 -0.72
C HIS A 55 -0.64 8.17 -1.22
N MET A 56 0.29 8.99 -1.71
CA MET A 56 1.53 8.54 -2.34
C MET A 56 2.33 7.58 -1.46
N ASP A 57 2.44 7.83 -0.16
CA ASP A 57 3.21 6.97 0.73
C ASP A 57 2.61 5.57 0.90
N HIS A 58 1.35 5.37 0.54
CA HIS A 58 0.67 4.08 0.52
C HIS A 58 0.60 3.44 -0.87
N CYS A 59 0.46 4.22 -1.95
CA CYS A 59 0.18 3.68 -3.30
C CYS A 59 1.33 3.81 -4.32
N GLN A 60 2.47 4.43 -3.98
CA GLN A 60 3.50 4.81 -4.96
C GLN A 60 4.09 3.65 -5.77
N ASN A 61 4.11 2.42 -5.23
CA ASN A 61 4.68 1.26 -5.93
C ASN A 61 3.61 0.36 -6.59
N ALA A 62 2.32 0.71 -6.49
CA ALA A 62 1.23 -0.19 -6.87
C ALA A 62 1.29 -0.66 -8.33
N ALA A 63 1.48 0.26 -9.27
CA ALA A 63 1.57 -0.07 -10.69
C ALA A 63 2.74 -1.03 -10.99
N TYR A 64 3.93 -0.72 -10.47
CA TYR A 64 5.12 -1.55 -10.69
C TYR A 64 4.96 -2.96 -10.09
N LEU A 65 4.42 -3.07 -8.87
CA LEU A 65 4.23 -4.37 -8.23
C LEU A 65 3.16 -5.21 -8.94
N ALA A 66 2.08 -4.57 -9.39
CA ALA A 66 1.03 -5.22 -10.17
C ALA A 66 1.56 -5.78 -11.49
N GLU A 67 2.39 -5.01 -12.19
CA GLU A 67 3.06 -5.43 -13.43
C GLU A 67 4.03 -6.59 -13.16
N ALA A 68 4.91 -6.46 -12.17
CA ALA A 68 5.93 -7.46 -11.85
C ALA A 68 5.38 -8.79 -11.35
N LEU A 69 4.18 -8.79 -10.77
CA LEU A 69 3.50 -9.98 -10.25
C LEU A 69 2.37 -10.48 -11.16
N HIS A 70 1.98 -9.70 -12.18
CA HIS A 70 0.81 -9.93 -13.02
C HIS A 70 -0.51 -10.06 -12.23
N ILE A 71 -0.77 -9.10 -11.33
CA ILE A 71 -1.92 -9.12 -10.42
C ILE A 71 -2.73 -7.83 -10.46
N PRO A 72 -4.04 -7.86 -10.14
CA PRO A 72 -4.88 -6.67 -10.07
C PRO A 72 -4.57 -5.79 -8.84
N ILE A 73 -5.02 -4.53 -8.93
CA ILE A 73 -5.03 -3.56 -7.84
C ILE A 73 -6.50 -3.22 -7.51
N ALA A 74 -6.85 -3.23 -6.23
CA ALA A 74 -8.12 -2.76 -5.70
C ALA A 74 -7.91 -1.47 -4.88
N ILE A 75 -8.77 -0.48 -5.11
CA ILE A 75 -8.86 0.75 -4.34
C ILE A 75 -10.32 1.21 -4.30
N ASN A 76 -10.72 1.94 -3.26
CA ASN A 76 -12.03 2.58 -3.23
C ASN A 76 -12.14 3.64 -4.33
N LYS A 77 -13.25 3.66 -5.08
CA LYS A 77 -13.53 4.66 -6.12
C LYS A 77 -13.45 6.11 -5.61
N ASN A 78 -13.75 6.33 -4.33
CA ASN A 78 -13.72 7.66 -3.71
C ASN A 78 -12.29 8.19 -3.52
N ASP A 79 -11.27 7.33 -3.57
CA ASP A 79 -9.85 7.72 -3.44
C ASP A 79 -9.16 7.90 -4.79
N MET A 80 -9.84 7.65 -5.91
CA MET A 80 -9.26 7.75 -7.26
C MET A 80 -8.68 9.12 -7.54
N ASP A 81 -9.31 10.17 -7.02
CA ASP A 81 -8.87 11.55 -7.17
C ASP A 81 -7.56 11.84 -6.45
N LEU A 82 -7.21 11.07 -5.41
CA LEU A 82 -5.97 11.25 -4.65
C LEU A 82 -4.74 10.73 -5.41
N ILE A 83 -4.91 9.76 -6.30
CA ILE A 83 -3.82 9.18 -7.09
C ILE A 83 -3.07 10.25 -7.92
N PRO A 84 -3.74 11.11 -8.70
CA PRO A 84 -3.06 12.17 -9.45
C PRO A 84 -2.69 13.39 -8.60
N ASP A 85 -3.43 13.69 -7.52
CA ASP A 85 -3.13 14.83 -6.64
C ASP A 85 -3.59 14.58 -5.19
N ASN A 86 -2.63 14.32 -4.30
CA ASN A 86 -2.90 14.11 -2.87
C ASN A 86 -3.49 15.34 -2.15
N ARG A 87 -3.42 16.54 -2.74
CA ARG A 87 -3.98 17.77 -2.13
C ARG A 87 -5.50 17.89 -2.28
N LYS A 88 -6.14 17.01 -3.06
CA LYS A 88 -7.60 16.99 -3.19
C LYS A 88 -8.33 16.58 -1.91
N GLN A 89 -7.62 15.97 -0.95
CA GLN A 89 -8.13 15.77 0.40
C GLN A 89 -7.57 16.84 1.34
N SER A 90 -8.46 17.56 2.03
CA SER A 90 -8.07 18.47 3.10
C SER A 90 -7.61 17.68 4.32
N LEU A 91 -6.40 17.96 4.80
CA LEU A 91 -5.87 17.38 6.03
C LEU A 91 -6.15 18.31 7.21
N LEU A 92 -6.65 17.74 8.32
CA LEU A 92 -6.95 18.48 9.54
C LEU A 92 -6.12 17.91 10.70
N ALA A 93 -5.41 18.80 11.39
CA ALA A 93 -4.67 18.46 12.60
C ALA A 93 -5.16 19.28 13.79
N LYS A 94 -5.26 18.63 14.96
CA LYS A 94 -5.66 19.29 16.22
C LYS A 94 -4.48 19.98 16.92
N THR A 95 -3.28 19.41 16.80
CA THR A 95 -2.09 19.90 17.48
C THR A 95 -1.31 20.89 16.62
N PHE A 96 -0.59 21.81 17.26
CA PHE A 96 0.29 22.75 16.55
C PHE A 96 1.31 22.02 15.68
N LEU A 97 1.98 21.00 16.24
CA LEU A 97 2.94 20.17 15.49
C LEU A 97 2.32 19.51 14.27
N GLY A 98 1.08 19.01 14.35
CA GLY A 98 0.41 18.40 13.21
C GLY A 98 -0.02 19.39 12.12
N LYS A 99 -0.09 20.69 12.42
CA LYS A 99 -0.42 21.75 11.46
C LYS A 99 0.79 22.30 10.70
N ILE A 100 2.00 22.03 11.18
CA ILE A 100 3.25 22.54 10.59
C ILE A 100 4.04 21.48 9.80
N VAL A 101 3.58 20.22 9.82
CA VAL A 101 4.18 19.09 9.10
C VAL A 101 3.37 18.69 7.87
#